data_AF-A0A2N6IJZ1-F1
#
_entry.id   AF-A0A2N6IJZ1-F1
#
_cell.length_a   1.000
_cell.length_b   1.000
_cell.length_c   1.000
_cell.angle_alpha   90.00
_cell.angle_beta   90.00
_cell.angle_gamma   90.00
#
_symmetry.space_group_name_H-M   'P 1'
#
loop_
_entity.id
_entity.type
_entity.pdbx_description
1 polymer ?
#
loop_
_entity_poly.entity_id
_entity_poly.type
_entity_poly.pdbx_seq_one_letter_code
_entity_poly.pdbx_strand_id
1 'polypeptide(L)' 'MALRAVSLNRRMHNKVSMVDGRVALVGGRNIGDDYFDASEQVKFEDTDLLSVGAPELQAVRAASMRSRAKWALRPICGS' A
#
# COMPACT_ATOMS: atom_id res chain seq x y z
N MET A 1 19.72 -30.67 10.02
CA MET A 1 20.00 -29.25 10.31
C MET A 1 20.29 -28.52 9.00
N ALA A 2 19.27 -28.12 8.23
CA ALA A 2 19.39 -27.13 7.13
C ALA A 2 18.01 -26.93 6.45
N LEU A 3 17.18 -26.04 6.99
CA LEU A 3 16.00 -25.50 6.30
C LEU A 3 16.12 -23.97 6.31
N ARG A 4 17.02 -23.43 5.48
CA ARG A 4 17.13 -21.98 5.24
C ARG A 4 17.45 -21.67 3.76
N ALA A 5 16.78 -22.34 2.83
CA ALA A 5 17.05 -22.19 1.40
C ALA A 5 15.98 -21.44 0.59
N VAL A 6 14.94 -20.86 1.20
CA VAL A 6 14.00 -19.99 0.44
C VAL A 6 13.55 -18.81 1.30
N SER A 7 14.31 -17.71 1.28
CA SER A 7 13.76 -16.42 1.67
C SER A 7 12.96 -15.87 0.49
N LEU A 8 11.65 -16.13 0.46
CA LEU A 8 10.74 -15.48 -0.48
C LEU A 8 10.77 -13.96 -0.24
N ASN A 9 11.03 -13.17 -1.28
CA ASN A 9 11.07 -11.71 -1.25
C ASN A 9 9.66 -11.14 -0.94
N ARG A 10 9.29 -11.10 0.34
CA ARG A 10 8.00 -10.57 0.81
C ARG A 10 8.07 -9.05 0.97
N ARG A 11 7.69 -8.32 -0.07
CA ARG A 11 7.55 -6.85 -0.05
C ARG A 11 6.15 -6.44 0.41
N MET A 12 6.04 -5.23 0.93
CA MET A 12 4.77 -4.60 1.26
C MET A 12 4.04 -4.26 -0.05
N HIS A 13 2.76 -4.60 -0.17
CA HIS A 13 1.94 -4.40 -1.37
C HIS A 13 0.59 -3.72 -1.05
N ASN A 14 0.52 -3.06 0.09
CA ASN A 14 -0.67 -2.33 0.50
C ASN A 14 -0.72 -1.03 -0.30
N LYS A 15 -1.86 -0.80 -0.97
CA LYS A 15 -2.15 0.45 -1.67
C LYS A 15 -3.35 1.07 -0.99
N VAL A 16 -3.05 1.86 0.03
CA VAL A 16 -4.02 2.45 0.94
C VAL A 16 -3.62 3.90 1.18
N SER A 17 -4.53 4.82 0.88
CA SER A 17 -4.42 6.23 1.23
C SER A 17 -5.50 6.56 2.26
N MET A 18 -5.14 7.24 3.35
CA MET A 18 -6.07 7.55 4.44
C MET A 18 -5.86 8.98 4.91
N VAL A 19 -6.96 9.70 5.11
CA VAL A 19 -6.97 11.10 5.57
C VAL A 19 -7.70 11.17 6.90
N ASP A 20 -7.03 11.71 7.92
CA ASP A 20 -7.50 11.94 9.29
C ASP A 20 -8.14 10.74 10.00
N GLY A 21 -7.93 9.52 9.48
CA GLY A 21 -8.61 8.31 9.95
C GLY A 21 -10.11 8.28 9.70
N ARG A 22 -10.63 9.22 8.88
CA ARG A 22 -12.07 9.38 8.58
C ARG A 22 -12.42 9.01 7.14
N VAL A 23 -11.43 9.01 6.26
CA VAL A 23 -11.59 8.62 4.86
C VAL A 23 -10.45 7.69 4.49
N ALA A 24 -10.75 6.59 3.80
CA ALA A 24 -9.73 5.77 3.16
C ALA A 24 -10.10 5.39 1.73
N LEU A 25 -9.08 5.41 0.88
CA LEU A 25 -9.07 4.83 -0.45
C LEU A 25 -8.22 3.56 -0.41
N VAL A 26 -8.80 2.43 -0.81
CA VAL A 26 -8.12 1.14 -0.89
C VAL A 26 -8.32 0.53 -2.26
N GLY A 27 -7.33 -0.15 -2.83
CA GLY A 27 -7.53 -0.78 -4.13
C GLY A 27 -6.27 -1.34 -4.79
N GLY A 28 -6.32 -1.39 -6.12
CA GLY A 28 -5.29 -1.95 -6.98
C GLY A 28 -4.23 -0.95 -7.45
N ARG A 29 -4.57 0.34 -7.48
CA ARG A 29 -3.75 1.39 -8.13
C ARG A 29 -2.55 1.80 -7.30
N ASN A 30 -1.40 1.86 -7.96
CA ASN A 30 -0.24 2.58 -7.43
C ASN A 30 -0.33 4.06 -7.83
N ILE A 31 0.45 4.91 -7.16
CA ILE A 31 0.62 6.30 -7.58
C ILE A 31 1.62 6.31 -8.74
N GLY A 32 1.14 6.49 -9.96
CA GLY A 32 1.96 6.59 -11.17
C GLY A 32 1.12 6.94 -12.40
N ASP A 33 1.75 7.57 -13.38
CA ASP A 33 1.07 8.18 -14.53
C ASP A 33 0.24 7.19 -15.35
N ASP A 34 0.70 5.93 -15.43
CA ASP A 34 0.04 4.84 -16.16
C ASP A 34 -1.34 4.45 -15.58
N TYR A 35 -1.64 4.84 -14.34
CA TYR A 35 -2.91 4.54 -13.66
C TYR A 35 -3.92 5.69 -13.72
N PHE A 36 -3.52 6.88 -14.19
CA PHE A 36 -4.34 8.09 -14.19
C PHE A 36 -4.57 8.68 -15.58
N ASP A 37 -4.48 7.84 -16.62
CA ASP A 37 -4.64 8.25 -18.02
C ASP A 37 -3.64 9.33 -18.49
N ALA A 38 -2.56 9.51 -17.73
CA ALA A 38 -1.52 10.50 -18.00
C ALA A 38 -0.39 9.96 -18.89
N SER A 39 -0.42 8.67 -19.22
CA SER A 39 0.55 8.02 -20.10
C SER A 39 -0.05 7.72 -21.48
N GLU A 40 0.72 8.02 -22.52
CA GLU A 40 0.34 7.79 -23.92
C GLU A 40 0.64 6.35 -24.39
N GLN A 41 1.37 5.57 -23.59
CA GLN A 41 1.94 4.28 -24.00
C GLN A 41 1.25 3.07 -23.35
N VAL A 42 0.90 3.16 -22.06
CA VAL A 42 0.34 2.01 -21.30
C VAL A 42 -0.68 2.51 -20.29
N LYS A 43 -1.93 2.03 -20.40
CA LYS A 43 -3.02 2.36 -19.46
C LYS A 43 -3.35 1.12 -18.64
N PHE A 44 -3.17 1.22 -17.33
CA PHE A 44 -3.57 0.15 -16.41
C PHE A 44 -4.94 0.46 -15.81
N GLU A 45 -5.89 -0.44 -16.04
CA GLU A 45 -7.19 -0.38 -15.39
C GLU A 45 -7.14 -1.13 -14.06
N ASP A 46 -7.63 -0.47 -13.01
CA ASP A 46 -7.71 -1.01 -11.66
C ASP A 46 -8.97 -0.45 -10.98
N THR A 47 -9.42 -1.12 -9.93
CA THR A 47 -10.59 -0.70 -9.14
C THR A 47 -10.17 -0.25 -7.75
N ASP A 48 -10.73 0.88 -7.31
CA ASP A 48 -10.55 1.40 -5.96
C ASP A 48 -11.90 1.52 -5.24
N LEU A 49 -11.87 1.33 -3.92
CA LEU A 49 -13.00 1.52 -3.03
C LEU A 49 -12.73 2.72 -2.11
N LEU A 50 -13.67 3.67 -2.09
CA LEU A 50 -13.68 4.80 -1.17
C LEU A 50 -14.59 4.49 0.02
N SER A 51 -14.07 4.64 1.23
CA SER A 51 -14.82 4.49 2.48
C SER A 51 -14.72 5.76 3.32
N VAL A 52 -15.86 6.30 3.75
CA VAL A 52 -15.97 7.57 4.48
C VAL A 52 -16.77 7.34 5.75
N GLY A 53 -16.20 7.71 6.90
CA GLY A 53 -16.86 7.62 8.21
C GLY A 53 -17.16 6.21 8.71
N ALA A 54 -16.70 5.18 7.98
CA ALA A 54 -17.05 3.79 8.27
C ALA A 54 -16.21 3.26 9.45
N PRO A 55 -16.79 2.44 10.34
CA PRO A 55 -16.07 1.86 11.48
C PRO A 55 -14.92 0.93 11.04
N GLU A 56 -15.01 0.32 9.86
CA GLU A 56 -14.00 -0.58 9.28
C GLU A 56 -12.67 0.14 8.98
N LEU A 57 -12.66 1.47 8.92
CA LEU A 57 -11.45 2.27 8.70
C LEU A 57 -10.37 1.99 9.76
N GLN A 58 -10.75 1.64 10.99
CA GLN A 58 -9.78 1.25 12.02
C GLN A 58 -9.05 -0.05 11.67
N ALA A 59 -9.76 -1.03 11.11
CA ALA A 59 -9.18 -2.29 10.67
C ALA A 59 -8.24 -2.08 9.47
N VAL A 60 -8.63 -1.23 8.53
CA VAL A 60 -7.80 -0.82 7.38
C VAL A 60 -6.51 -0.15 7.85
N ARG A 61 -6.60 0.78 8.81
CA ARG A 61 -5.42 1.44 9.40
C ARG A 61 -4.47 0.43 10.04
N ALA A 62 -5.00 -0.50 10.84
CA ALA A 62 -4.21 -1.54 11.49
C ALA A 62 -3.52 -2.45 10.46
N ALA A 63 -4.24 -2.85 9.40
CA ALA A 63 -3.67 -3.65 8.31
C ALA A 63 -2.57 -2.91 7.54
N SER A 64 -2.75 -1.62 7.30
CA SER A 64 -1.72 -0.76 6.68
C SER A 64 -0.45 -0.68 7.55
N MET A 65 -0.61 -0.49 8.86
CA MET A 65 0.50 -0.34 9.81
C MET A 65 1.31 -1.63 10.01
N ARG A 66 0.65 -2.81 10.03
CA ARG A 66 1.35 -4.11 10.14
C ARG A 66 2.38 -4.32 9.03
N SER A 67 2.11 -3.81 7.84
CA SER A 67 3.04 -3.88 6.71
C SER A 67 4.12 -2.80 6.73
N ARG A 68 3.85 -1.66 7.40
CA ARG A 68 4.81 -0.55 7.59
C ARG A 68 5.90 -0.86 8.62
N ALA A 69 5.60 -1.69 9.62
CA ALA A 69 6.57 -2.12 10.63
C ALA A 69 7.83 -2.80 10.04
N LYS A 70 7.74 -3.36 8.82
CA LYS A 70 8.89 -3.91 8.10
C LYS A 70 9.85 -2.86 7.52
N TRP A 71 9.36 -1.65 7.25
CA TRP A 71 10.15 -0.53 6.73
C TRP A 71 10.65 0.41 7.84
N ALA A 72 9.97 0.42 9.00
CA ALA A 72 10.33 1.24 10.16
C ALA A 72 11.69 0.88 10.81
N LEU A 73 12.39 -0.15 10.32
CA LEU A 73 13.75 -0.54 10.76
C LEU A 73 14.88 -0.10 9.83
N ARG A 74 14.63 0.75 8.83
CA ARG A 74 15.71 1.39 8.06
C ARG A 74 15.60 2.91 8.19
N PRO A 75 16.58 3.58 8.82
CA PRO A 75 16.59 5.03 8.83
C PRO A 75 16.67 5.52 7.38
N ILE A 76 15.68 6.32 6.98
CA ILE A 76 15.77 7.13 5.77
C ILE A 76 16.49 8.40 6.20
N CYS A 77 17.81 8.30 6.30
CA CYS A 77 18.70 9.44 6.40
C CYS A 77 19.98 9.10 5.63
N GLY A 78 20.36 9.98 4.71
CA GLY A 78 21.56 9.86 3.91
C GLY A 78 21.51 10.81 2.72
N SER A 79 21.90 12.07 3.00
CA SER A 79 22.53 13.08 2.13
C SER A 79 22.00 13.29 0.71
#